data_AF-A0A150ARM9-F1
#
_entry.id   AF-A0A150ARM9-F1
#
_cell.length_a   1.000
_cell.length_b   1.000
_cell.length_c   1.000
_cell.angle_alpha   90.00
_cell.angle_beta   90.00
_cell.angle_gamma   90.00
#
_symmetry.space_group_name_H-M   'P 1'
#
loop_
_entity.id
_entity.type
_entity.pdbx_description
1 polymer ?
#
loop_
_entity_poly.entity_id
_entity_poly.type
_entity_poly.pdbx_seq_one_letter_code
_entity_poly.pdbx_strand_id
1 'polypeptide(L)'
;MKKEKKLSTQLPTIAEYLFKQNHIPKKIRKGGKEFWYSSPITGSDSNPSFKVDIQKDVWFDHSTGVGGHIADLVVQMKNVSDKEAYRILYNETPVADHSKMTETFHDVQAKTINEGEVFQTSQNEYISHKDILKNSMAIKYLKSRGVNPNDAANHMSVVLYKSNGNLRKDGKPFFAIGWKNMSDGWELTSMSTDKRFKSSIGKKDLTYIRCKRFDTTVKEVTIFESMIDFLSILNYTNRADLIFNTDIIILNTTAVFQQYFERLTNHYHTFHCYTDNDEAGTQIIQSLQSKIESKRILVNDCRPFFDGFKDINDKVVRHQAERGVIDQTSLRYNASFKESIFKALVLYKKSTSVHMTDDLASKYWYSLDTKEEREKHQKKLKFNETIDELISNFSGFKIMYDRVMKQKAEGVVQSVTFYYNQAVKGVDNTIL
;
A
#
# COMPACT_ATOMS: atom_id res chain seq x y z
N MET A 1 50.50 -49.90 -7.14
CA MET A 1 50.31 -48.53 -6.62
C MET A 1 48.95 -48.01 -7.05
N LYS A 2 47.96 -48.00 -6.15
CA LYS A 2 46.63 -47.42 -6.39
C LYS A 2 46.79 -45.90 -6.43
N LYS A 3 46.36 -45.26 -7.53
CA LYS A 3 46.26 -43.80 -7.62
C LYS A 3 45.13 -43.34 -6.69
N GLU A 4 45.48 -42.57 -5.66
CA GLU A 4 44.53 -41.87 -4.81
C GLU A 4 43.72 -40.88 -5.64
N LYS A 5 42.39 -41.00 -5.60
CA LYS A 5 41.47 -39.95 -6.04
C LYS A 5 41.60 -38.78 -5.07
N LYS A 6 42.20 -37.67 -5.52
CA LYS A 6 42.08 -36.36 -4.87
C LYS A 6 40.58 -36.03 -4.76
N LEU A 7 40.00 -36.14 -3.56
CA LEU A 7 38.68 -35.58 -3.27
C LEU A 7 38.81 -34.06 -3.38
N SER A 8 38.12 -33.47 -4.36
CA SER A 8 37.87 -32.03 -4.41
C SER A 8 37.00 -31.65 -3.21
N THR A 9 37.58 -31.10 -2.15
CA THR A 9 36.86 -30.68 -0.94
C THR A 9 36.11 -29.37 -1.22
N GLN A 10 34.89 -29.49 -1.73
CA GLN A 10 33.97 -28.36 -1.87
C GLN A 10 33.46 -27.94 -0.49
N LEU A 11 33.37 -26.63 -0.22
CA LEU A 11 32.78 -26.10 1.01
C LEU A 11 31.30 -26.51 1.10
N PRO A 12 30.76 -26.77 2.31
CA PRO A 12 29.35 -27.05 2.47
C PRO A 12 28.52 -25.83 2.06
N THR A 13 27.31 -26.09 1.54
CA THR A 13 26.30 -25.03 1.39
C THR A 13 25.91 -24.48 2.76
N ILE A 14 25.34 -23.28 2.77
CA ILE A 14 24.89 -22.65 4.01
C ILE A 14 23.83 -23.50 4.71
N ALA A 15 22.92 -24.11 3.95
CA ALA A 15 21.87 -24.96 4.52
C ALA A 15 22.44 -26.23 5.18
N GLU A 16 23.44 -26.87 4.57
CA GLU A 16 24.12 -28.04 5.14
C GLU A 16 24.88 -27.69 6.41
N TYR A 17 25.61 -26.57 6.38
CA TYR A 17 26.34 -26.09 7.54
C TYR A 17 25.40 -25.79 8.71
N LEU A 18 24.32 -25.04 8.46
CA LEU A 18 23.32 -24.70 9.49
C LEU A 18 22.64 -25.95 10.07
N PHE A 19 22.25 -26.91 9.22
CA PHE A 19 21.66 -28.16 9.67
C PHE A 19 22.61 -28.92 10.61
N LYS A 20 23.90 -28.96 10.27
CA LYS A 20 24.93 -29.58 11.11
C LYS A 20 25.14 -28.85 12.44
N GLN A 21 25.00 -27.52 12.44
CA GLN A 21 24.98 -26.70 13.65
C GLN A 21 23.64 -26.77 14.41
N ASN A 22 22.74 -27.69 14.06
CA ASN A 22 21.41 -27.88 14.65
C ASN A 22 20.43 -26.70 14.44
N HIS A 23 20.67 -25.86 13.44
CA HIS A 23 19.71 -24.86 13.00
C HIS A 23 18.80 -25.45 11.92
N ILE A 24 17.51 -25.55 12.24
CA ILE A 24 16.47 -26.04 11.32
C ILE A 24 15.66 -24.83 10.85
N PRO A 25 15.32 -24.73 9.55
CA PRO A 25 14.48 -23.64 9.07
C PRO A 25 13.12 -23.68 9.77
N LYS A 26 12.65 -22.52 10.20
CA LYS A 26 11.34 -22.31 10.79
C LYS A 26 10.28 -22.04 9.72
N LYS A 27 10.67 -21.47 8.58
CA LYS A 27 9.78 -21.21 7.43
C LYS A 27 10.53 -21.51 6.13
N ILE A 28 9.85 -22.16 5.18
CA ILE A 28 10.35 -22.33 3.80
C ILE A 28 9.44 -21.58 2.84
N ARG A 29 10.00 -20.65 2.08
CA ARG A 29 9.28 -19.72 1.19
C ARG A 29 9.68 -19.90 -0.28
N LYS A 30 8.90 -19.26 -1.16
CA LYS A 30 9.12 -19.22 -2.62
C LYS A 30 9.35 -20.59 -3.27
N GLY A 31 8.57 -21.59 -2.85
CA GLY A 31 8.66 -22.94 -3.41
C GLY A 31 9.97 -23.67 -3.10
N GLY A 32 10.56 -23.43 -1.93
CA GLY A 32 11.80 -24.09 -1.51
C GLY A 32 13.07 -23.30 -1.80
N LYS A 33 12.96 -22.08 -2.34
CA LYS A 33 14.10 -21.23 -2.70
C LYS A 33 14.65 -20.40 -1.55
N GLU A 34 13.85 -20.17 -0.51
CA GLU A 34 14.23 -19.35 0.64
C GLU A 34 13.97 -20.08 1.95
N PHE A 35 15.02 -20.30 2.74
CA PHE A 35 14.92 -20.91 4.05
C PHE A 35 15.10 -19.83 5.12
N TRP A 36 14.20 -19.78 6.09
CA TRP A 36 14.19 -18.78 7.13
C TRP A 36 14.39 -19.44 8.49
N TYR A 37 15.37 -18.96 9.24
CA TYR A 37 15.82 -19.46 10.53
C TYR A 37 15.66 -18.36 11.60
N SER A 38 15.59 -18.75 12.87
CA SER A 38 15.96 -17.82 13.95
C SER A 38 17.42 -17.43 13.77
N SER A 39 17.80 -16.18 14.04
CA SER A 39 19.17 -15.74 13.82
C SER A 39 20.17 -16.61 14.60
N PRO A 40 21.11 -17.27 13.90
CA PRO A 40 22.19 -18.03 14.53
C PRO A 40 23.29 -17.10 15.08
N ILE A 41 23.21 -15.79 14.85
CA ILE A 41 24.18 -14.79 15.28
C ILE A 41 23.74 -14.16 16.61
N THR A 42 22.48 -13.70 16.69
CA THR A 42 21.95 -13.00 17.87
C THR A 42 21.29 -13.94 18.88
N GLY A 43 20.90 -15.15 18.47
CA GLY A 43 20.52 -16.24 19.37
C GLY A 43 19.06 -16.31 19.81
N SER A 44 18.20 -15.33 19.50
CA SER A 44 16.76 -15.46 19.71
C SER A 44 15.94 -14.36 19.04
N ASP A 45 15.16 -14.73 18.02
CA ASP A 45 14.14 -13.85 17.45
C ASP A 45 12.77 -14.54 17.57
N SER A 46 11.74 -13.80 18.01
CA SER A 46 10.36 -14.27 18.09
C SER A 46 9.75 -14.60 16.71
N ASN A 47 10.34 -14.06 15.64
CA ASN A 47 10.01 -14.34 14.25
C ASN A 47 11.31 -14.61 13.45
N PRO A 48 11.38 -15.61 12.56
CA PRO A 48 12.60 -15.92 11.81
C PRO A 48 13.09 -14.71 11.01
N SER A 49 14.31 -14.24 11.30
CA SER A 49 14.93 -13.06 10.69
C SER A 49 16.07 -13.42 9.73
N PHE A 50 16.62 -14.63 9.85
CA PHE A 50 17.78 -15.07 9.10
C PHE A 50 17.35 -15.83 7.85
N LYS A 51 17.66 -15.28 6.68
CA LYS A 51 17.23 -15.80 5.37
C LYS A 51 18.42 -16.37 4.61
N VAL A 52 18.26 -17.59 4.09
CA VAL A 52 19.18 -18.22 3.15
C VAL A 52 18.50 -18.36 1.79
N ASP A 53 19.10 -17.80 0.75
CA ASP A 53 18.72 -18.07 -0.65
C ASP A 53 19.45 -19.33 -1.11
N ILE A 54 18.68 -20.41 -1.29
CA ILE A 54 19.22 -21.74 -1.58
C ILE A 54 19.81 -21.81 -3.00
N GLN A 55 19.34 -20.98 -3.93
CA GLN A 55 19.85 -21.00 -5.30
C GLN A 55 21.17 -20.24 -5.43
N LYS A 56 21.31 -19.16 -4.67
CA LYS A 56 22.51 -18.31 -4.69
C LYS A 56 23.54 -18.69 -3.63
N ASP A 57 23.17 -19.55 -2.69
CA ASP A 57 23.98 -19.91 -1.51
C ASP A 57 24.55 -18.68 -0.80
N VAL A 58 23.64 -17.74 -0.50
CA VAL A 58 23.92 -16.52 0.27
C VAL A 58 22.94 -16.40 1.41
N TRP A 59 23.39 -15.81 2.51
CA TRP A 59 22.55 -15.51 3.67
C TRP A 59 22.44 -14.00 3.88
N PHE A 60 21.34 -13.62 4.53
CA PHE A 60 21.13 -12.27 5.04
C PHE A 60 20.33 -12.36 6.34
N ASP A 61 20.87 -11.78 7.40
CA ASP A 61 20.21 -11.65 8.69
C ASP A 61 19.53 -10.29 8.78
N HIS A 62 18.20 -10.29 8.75
CA HIS A 62 17.42 -9.07 8.85
C HIS A 62 17.58 -8.38 10.21
N SER A 63 17.89 -9.12 11.29
CA SER A 63 18.04 -8.53 12.63
C SER A 63 19.32 -7.70 12.79
N THR A 64 20.38 -8.07 12.06
CA THR A 64 21.69 -7.38 12.12
C THR A 64 21.98 -6.55 10.87
N GLY A 65 21.23 -6.74 9.79
CA GLY A 65 21.47 -6.10 8.50
C GLY A 65 22.70 -6.63 7.76
N VAL A 66 23.28 -7.74 8.23
CA VAL A 66 24.51 -8.34 7.69
C VAL A 66 24.15 -9.53 6.79
N GLY A 67 24.95 -9.77 5.77
CA GLY A 67 24.83 -10.94 4.91
C GLY A 67 26.13 -11.27 4.21
N GLY A 68 26.16 -12.41 3.54
CA GLY A 68 27.35 -12.87 2.84
C GLY A 68 27.24 -14.32 2.40
N HIS A 69 28.40 -14.92 2.19
CA HIS A 69 28.56 -16.34 1.90
C HIS A 69 28.87 -17.13 3.18
N ILE A 70 29.09 -18.43 3.04
CA ILE A 70 29.32 -19.34 4.16
C ILE A 70 30.50 -18.94 5.06
N ALA A 71 31.60 -18.41 4.50
CA ALA A 71 32.73 -17.95 5.31
C ALA A 71 32.34 -16.76 6.21
N ASP A 72 31.61 -15.78 5.65
CA ASP A 72 31.10 -14.62 6.39
C ASP A 72 30.17 -15.07 7.53
N LEU A 73 29.36 -16.10 7.29
CA LEU A 73 28.48 -16.66 8.33
C LEU A 73 29.27 -17.21 9.50
N VAL A 74 30.32 -18.00 9.23
CA VAL A 74 31.15 -18.61 10.27
C VAL A 74 31.90 -17.54 11.07
N VAL A 75 32.40 -16.50 10.40
CA VAL A 75 33.01 -15.33 11.05
C VAL A 75 32.03 -14.71 12.04
N GLN A 76 30.79 -14.46 11.61
CA GLN A 76 29.77 -13.84 12.46
C GLN A 76 29.33 -14.75 13.62
N MET A 77 29.07 -16.04 13.35
CA MET A 77 28.57 -16.99 14.36
C MET A 77 29.60 -17.35 15.42
N LYS A 78 30.89 -17.49 15.03
CA LYS A 78 31.95 -17.97 15.93
C LYS A 78 32.90 -16.87 16.38
N ASN A 79 32.74 -15.64 15.88
CA ASN A 79 33.61 -14.49 16.14
C ASN A 79 35.09 -14.82 15.90
N VAL A 80 35.39 -15.31 14.69
CA VAL A 80 36.73 -15.76 14.28
C VAL A 80 37.22 -15.00 13.04
N SER A 81 38.53 -15.01 12.78
CA SER A 81 39.08 -14.48 11.52
C SER A 81 38.69 -15.32 10.30
N ASP A 82 38.71 -14.73 9.11
CA ASP A 82 38.43 -15.43 7.84
C ASP A 82 39.25 -16.71 7.67
N LYS A 83 40.56 -16.65 7.98
CA LYS A 83 41.46 -17.80 7.89
C LYS A 83 40.99 -18.96 8.77
N GLU A 84 40.50 -18.64 9.97
CA GLU A 84 40.00 -19.62 10.91
C GLU A 84 38.61 -20.14 10.49
N ALA A 85 37.75 -19.27 9.93
CA ALA A 85 36.47 -19.66 9.36
C ALA A 85 36.63 -20.69 8.23
N TYR A 86 37.55 -20.48 7.30
CA TYR A 86 37.86 -21.48 6.27
C TYR A 86 38.41 -22.78 6.88
N ARG A 87 39.29 -22.70 7.90
CA ARG A 87 39.81 -23.89 8.59
C ARG A 87 38.67 -24.72 9.21
N ILE A 88 37.72 -24.06 9.86
CA ILE A 88 36.52 -24.69 10.42
C ILE A 88 35.71 -25.37 9.31
N LEU A 89 35.44 -24.66 8.21
CA LEU A 89 34.66 -25.21 7.10
C LEU A 89 35.33 -26.43 6.44
N TYR A 90 36.65 -26.42 6.28
CA TYR A 90 37.38 -27.56 5.72
C TYR A 90 37.44 -28.74 6.71
N ASN A 91 37.71 -28.50 7.99
CA ASN A 91 37.81 -29.56 9.00
C ASN A 91 36.47 -30.19 9.36
N GLU A 92 35.37 -29.44 9.18
CA GLU A 92 34.02 -29.91 9.44
C GLU A 92 33.37 -30.64 8.24
N THR A 93 34.08 -30.87 7.14
CA THR A 93 33.56 -31.68 6.01
C THR A 93 33.76 -33.19 6.21
N PRO A 94 32.74 -33.89 6.75
CA PRO A 94 32.24 -35.09 6.07
C PRO A 94 30.73 -35.01 5.78
N VAL A 95 30.34 -35.71 4.72
CA VAL A 95 29.01 -35.80 4.08
C VAL A 95 27.86 -35.76 5.10
N ALA A 96 27.07 -34.68 5.10
CA ALA A 96 25.82 -34.63 5.83
C ALA A 96 24.93 -35.81 5.37
N ASP A 97 24.19 -36.44 6.29
CA ASP A 97 23.17 -37.43 5.92
C ASP A 97 22.02 -36.69 5.21
N HIS A 98 22.19 -36.48 3.90
CA HIS A 98 21.28 -35.71 3.06
C HIS A 98 19.85 -36.26 3.11
N SER A 99 19.66 -37.54 3.45
CA SER A 99 18.36 -38.16 3.59
C SER A 99 17.55 -37.51 4.72
N LYS A 100 18.11 -37.43 5.94
CA LYS A 100 17.47 -36.82 7.12
C LYS A 100 17.22 -35.32 6.96
N MET A 101 18.15 -34.62 6.32
CA MET A 101 18.00 -33.19 6.04
C MET A 101 16.82 -32.95 5.09
N THR A 102 16.73 -33.75 4.02
CA THR A 102 15.66 -33.63 3.02
C THR A 102 14.29 -33.92 3.63
N GLU A 103 14.17 -34.96 4.46
CA GLU A 103 12.93 -35.27 5.20
C GLU A 103 12.52 -34.12 6.13
N THR A 104 13.47 -33.62 6.93
CA THR A 104 13.21 -32.52 7.87
C THR A 104 12.75 -31.26 7.15
N PHE A 105 13.37 -30.92 6.02
CA PHE A 105 13.00 -29.73 5.26
C PHE A 105 11.67 -29.91 4.50
N HIS A 106 11.37 -31.11 4.01
CA HIS A 106 10.06 -31.43 3.42
C HIS A 106 8.93 -31.25 4.44
N ASP A 107 9.12 -31.70 5.68
CA ASP A 107 8.13 -31.53 6.75
C ASP A 107 7.91 -30.05 7.10
N VAL A 108 8.98 -29.25 7.16
CA VAL A 108 8.87 -27.80 7.36
C VAL A 108 8.15 -27.13 6.20
N GLN A 109 8.41 -27.56 4.96
CA GLN A 109 7.73 -27.02 3.78
C GLN A 109 6.23 -27.33 3.80
N ALA A 110 5.86 -28.58 4.11
CA ALA A 110 4.47 -29.00 4.24
C ALA A 110 3.72 -28.23 5.35
N LYS A 111 4.40 -27.95 6.48
CA LYS A 111 3.84 -27.14 7.58
C LYS A 111 3.74 -25.65 7.22
N THR A 112 4.74 -25.09 6.54
CA THR A 112 4.75 -23.67 6.14
C THR A 112 3.64 -23.34 5.15
N ILE A 113 3.23 -24.30 4.31
CA ILE A 113 2.10 -24.14 3.37
C ILE A 113 0.76 -23.91 4.11
N ASN A 114 0.63 -24.35 5.36
CA ASN A 114 -0.62 -24.31 6.11
C ASN A 114 -0.75 -23.12 7.10
N GLU A 115 0.33 -22.39 7.43
CA GLU A 115 0.35 -21.52 8.62
C GLU A 115 0.71 -20.02 8.45
N GLY A 116 0.87 -19.43 7.26
CA GLY A 116 1.14 -17.98 7.25
C GLY A 116 1.13 -17.25 5.92
N GLU A 117 0.65 -16.00 5.98
CA GLU A 117 0.58 -14.97 4.95
C GLU A 117 1.31 -15.29 3.65
N VAL A 118 0.51 -15.77 2.71
CA VAL A 118 0.91 -16.19 1.39
C VAL A 118 1.21 -14.95 0.54
N PHE A 119 2.45 -14.48 0.54
CA PHE A 119 2.98 -13.73 -0.60
C PHE A 119 3.28 -14.74 -1.73
N GLN A 120 2.22 -15.29 -2.32
CA GLN A 120 2.34 -16.09 -3.53
C GLN A 120 2.83 -15.15 -4.64
N THR A 121 3.87 -15.55 -5.37
CA THR A 121 4.01 -15.21 -6.79
C THR A 121 2.86 -15.90 -7.51
N SER A 122 1.65 -15.40 -7.28
CA SER A 122 0.43 -15.96 -7.81
C SER A 122 0.35 -15.56 -9.28
N GLN A 123 0.24 -16.54 -10.17
CA GLN A 123 -0.20 -16.29 -11.54
C GLN A 123 -1.71 -16.04 -11.51
N ASN A 124 -2.11 -14.97 -10.82
CA ASN A 124 -3.48 -14.53 -10.85
C ASN A 124 -3.76 -13.94 -12.22
N GLU A 125 -4.91 -14.28 -12.77
CA GLU A 125 -5.38 -13.74 -14.05
C GLU A 125 -6.59 -12.87 -13.79
N TYR A 126 -6.50 -11.60 -14.21
CA TYR A 126 -7.63 -10.68 -14.17
C TYR A 126 -8.76 -11.17 -15.09
N ILE A 127 -10.00 -11.13 -14.61
CA ILE A 127 -11.19 -11.41 -15.43
C ILE A 127 -12.00 -10.13 -15.63
N SER A 128 -12.43 -9.52 -14.52
CA SER A 128 -13.23 -8.30 -14.52
C SER A 128 -13.17 -7.64 -13.16
N HIS A 129 -13.69 -6.42 -13.04
CA HIS A 129 -13.94 -5.81 -11.74
C HIS A 129 -15.36 -5.24 -11.70
N LYS A 130 -15.86 -5.08 -10.48
CA LYS A 130 -17.17 -4.53 -10.19
C LYS A 130 -17.04 -3.46 -9.11
N ASP A 131 -17.98 -2.54 -9.14
CA ASP A 131 -18.13 -1.54 -8.10
C ASP A 131 -18.27 -2.19 -6.71
N ILE A 132 -17.45 -1.73 -5.77
CA ILE A 132 -17.42 -2.22 -4.40
C ILE A 132 -18.76 -1.99 -3.68
N LEU A 133 -19.49 -0.94 -4.04
CA LEU A 133 -20.80 -0.61 -3.50
C LEU A 133 -21.91 -1.59 -3.91
N LYS A 134 -21.64 -2.47 -4.89
CA LYS A 134 -22.58 -3.52 -5.31
C LYS A 134 -22.34 -4.84 -4.58
N ASN A 135 -21.41 -4.90 -3.63
CA ASN A 135 -21.04 -6.12 -2.92
C ASN A 135 -21.19 -5.94 -1.40
N SER A 136 -22.18 -6.61 -0.82
CA SER A 136 -22.48 -6.52 0.62
C SER A 136 -21.35 -7.03 1.52
N MET A 137 -20.57 -8.01 1.07
CA MET A 137 -19.43 -8.54 1.81
C MET A 137 -18.30 -7.51 1.87
N ALA A 138 -18.01 -6.84 0.76
CA ALA A 138 -17.02 -5.76 0.71
C ALA A 138 -17.44 -4.58 1.60
N ILE A 139 -18.71 -4.17 1.52
CA ILE A 139 -19.27 -3.11 2.38
C ILE A 139 -19.13 -3.47 3.86
N LYS A 140 -19.54 -4.69 4.25
CA LYS A 140 -19.45 -5.15 5.64
C LYS A 140 -18.01 -5.15 6.14
N TYR A 141 -17.09 -5.63 5.31
CA TYR A 141 -15.66 -5.63 5.62
C TYR A 141 -15.09 -4.22 5.79
N LEU A 142 -15.37 -3.30 4.86
CA LEU A 142 -14.87 -1.92 4.95
C LEU A 142 -15.38 -1.23 6.21
N LYS A 143 -16.68 -1.38 6.52
CA LYS A 143 -17.27 -0.87 7.76
C LYS A 143 -16.63 -1.47 9.00
N SER A 144 -16.32 -2.78 9.01
CA SER A 144 -15.61 -3.40 10.13
C SER A 144 -14.15 -2.95 10.27
N ARG A 145 -13.57 -2.40 9.19
CA ARG A 145 -12.27 -1.72 9.21
C ARG A 145 -12.40 -0.22 9.45
N GLY A 146 -13.59 0.29 9.75
CA GLY A 146 -13.80 1.72 9.99
C GLY A 146 -13.63 2.62 8.77
N VAL A 147 -13.71 2.05 7.57
CA VAL A 147 -13.59 2.76 6.29
C VAL A 147 -14.97 2.98 5.69
N ASN A 148 -15.22 4.19 5.18
CA ASN A 148 -16.43 4.53 4.45
C ASN A 148 -16.46 3.84 3.09
N PRO A 149 -17.46 3.00 2.79
CA PRO A 149 -17.55 2.34 1.49
C PRO A 149 -17.63 3.29 0.29
N ASN A 150 -18.20 4.49 0.46
CA ASN A 150 -18.28 5.48 -0.62
C ASN A 150 -16.90 6.03 -0.96
N ASP A 151 -16.09 6.37 0.05
CA ASP A 151 -14.71 6.84 -0.19
C ASP A 151 -13.83 5.73 -0.75
N ALA A 152 -14.01 4.50 -0.26
CA ALA A 152 -13.33 3.33 -0.81
C ALA A 152 -13.68 3.11 -2.30
N ALA A 153 -14.91 3.39 -2.73
CA ALA A 153 -15.34 3.20 -4.12
C ALA A 153 -14.60 4.10 -5.12
N ASN A 154 -13.98 5.19 -4.66
CA ASN A 154 -13.14 6.07 -5.49
C ASN A 154 -11.77 5.46 -5.81
N HIS A 155 -11.33 4.45 -5.04
CA HIS A 155 -9.98 3.89 -5.13
C HIS A 155 -9.96 2.37 -5.30
N MET A 156 -11.04 1.68 -4.93
CA MET A 156 -11.11 0.23 -4.83
C MET A 156 -12.27 -0.33 -5.65
N SER A 157 -12.11 -1.58 -6.06
CA SER A 157 -13.15 -2.38 -6.73
C SER A 157 -13.16 -3.80 -6.18
N VAL A 158 -14.26 -4.51 -6.43
CA VAL A 158 -14.30 -5.97 -6.30
C VAL A 158 -13.70 -6.57 -7.56
N VAL A 159 -12.51 -7.14 -7.45
CA VAL A 159 -11.78 -7.75 -8.58
C VAL A 159 -12.13 -9.22 -8.65
N LEU A 160 -12.53 -9.69 -9.83
CA LEU A 160 -12.77 -11.10 -10.14
C LEU A 160 -11.56 -11.65 -10.89
N TYR A 161 -11.05 -12.80 -10.47
CA TYR A 161 -9.80 -13.35 -10.99
C TYR A 161 -9.76 -14.88 -10.93
N LYS A 162 -8.84 -15.48 -11.70
CA LYS A 162 -8.42 -16.88 -11.50
C LYS A 162 -7.19 -16.90 -10.62
N SER A 163 -7.11 -17.86 -9.71
CA SER A 163 -5.94 -18.05 -8.85
C SER A 163 -5.08 -19.15 -9.45
N ASN A 164 -3.86 -18.81 -9.89
CA ASN A 164 -2.93 -19.75 -10.54
C ASN A 164 -3.59 -20.52 -11.68
N GLY A 165 -4.23 -19.79 -12.61
CA GLY A 165 -4.98 -20.36 -13.74
C GLY A 165 -6.30 -21.08 -13.38
N ASN A 166 -6.62 -21.23 -12.10
CA ASN A 166 -7.77 -22.00 -11.64
C ASN A 166 -8.94 -21.13 -11.20
N LEU A 167 -10.15 -21.62 -11.45
CA LEU A 167 -11.39 -21.13 -10.84
C LEU A 167 -11.59 -21.80 -9.48
N ARG A 168 -12.57 -21.32 -8.71
CA ARG A 168 -13.03 -22.00 -7.49
C ARG A 168 -13.63 -23.36 -7.84
N LYS A 169 -13.78 -24.22 -6.82
CA LYS A 169 -14.40 -25.56 -6.95
C LYS A 169 -15.79 -25.54 -7.59
N ASP A 170 -16.55 -24.45 -7.41
CA ASP A 170 -17.89 -24.25 -7.97
C ASP A 170 -17.88 -23.65 -9.39
N GLY A 171 -16.72 -23.64 -10.07
CA GLY A 171 -16.56 -23.08 -11.42
C GLY A 171 -16.65 -21.56 -11.49
N LYS A 172 -16.72 -20.87 -10.35
CA LYS A 172 -16.81 -19.40 -10.29
C LYS A 172 -15.43 -18.76 -10.11
N PRO A 173 -15.23 -17.51 -10.57
CA PRO A 173 -14.00 -16.79 -10.32
C PRO A 173 -13.82 -16.49 -8.82
N PHE A 174 -12.57 -16.43 -8.39
CA PHE A 174 -12.23 -15.83 -7.10
C PHE A 174 -12.57 -14.34 -7.14
N PHE A 175 -12.79 -13.75 -5.96
CA PHE A 175 -13.00 -12.32 -5.85
C PHE A 175 -12.39 -11.74 -4.58
N ALA A 176 -11.87 -10.52 -4.69
CA ALA A 176 -11.17 -9.81 -3.63
C ALA A 176 -11.42 -8.30 -3.75
N ILE A 177 -11.15 -7.54 -2.69
CA ILE A 177 -11.03 -6.08 -2.85
C ILE A 177 -9.69 -5.82 -3.50
N GLY A 178 -9.65 -4.93 -4.49
CA GLY A 178 -8.40 -4.53 -5.09
C GLY A 178 -8.40 -3.14 -5.66
N TRP A 179 -7.20 -2.63 -5.90
CA TRP A 179 -6.93 -1.30 -6.45
C TRP A 179 -5.76 -1.38 -7.43
N LYS A 180 -5.67 -0.41 -8.34
CA LYS A 180 -4.62 -0.36 -9.37
C LYS A 180 -3.30 0.12 -8.79
N ASN A 181 -2.19 -0.40 -9.33
CA ASN A 181 -0.83 0.07 -9.07
C ASN A 181 -0.22 0.75 -10.32
N MET A 182 0.97 1.35 -10.18
CA MET A 182 1.65 2.08 -11.25
C MET A 182 2.10 1.22 -12.44
N SER A 183 2.21 -0.09 -12.27
CA SER A 183 2.50 -1.04 -13.36
C SER A 183 1.22 -1.56 -14.03
N ASP A 184 0.08 -0.90 -13.84
CA ASP A 184 -1.25 -1.30 -14.31
C ASP A 184 -1.73 -2.67 -13.77
N GLY A 185 -1.04 -3.20 -12.77
CA GLY A 185 -1.43 -4.38 -12.01
C GLY A 185 -2.53 -4.08 -10.99
N TRP A 186 -3.06 -5.13 -10.39
CA TRP A 186 -4.00 -5.03 -9.26
C TRP A 186 -3.35 -5.50 -7.98
N GLU A 187 -3.47 -4.73 -6.92
CA GLU A 187 -3.21 -5.20 -5.56
C GLU A 187 -4.52 -5.75 -4.99
N LEU A 188 -4.45 -6.87 -4.27
CA LEU A 188 -5.60 -7.61 -3.77
C LEU A 188 -5.50 -7.80 -2.26
N THR A 189 -6.63 -7.61 -1.57
CA THR A 189 -6.79 -7.93 -0.15
C THR A 189 -8.10 -8.68 0.11
N SER A 190 -8.13 -9.44 1.20
CA SER A 190 -9.32 -10.17 1.65
C SER A 190 -10.50 -9.26 1.98
N MET A 191 -11.72 -9.75 1.77
CA MET A 191 -12.97 -9.15 2.27
C MET A 191 -13.42 -9.75 3.61
N SER A 192 -12.49 -10.24 4.42
CA SER A 192 -12.77 -10.92 5.68
C SER A 192 -11.77 -10.48 6.73
N THR A 193 -12.25 -10.29 7.96
CA THR A 193 -11.40 -10.00 9.12
C THR A 193 -10.62 -11.23 9.58
N ASP A 194 -11.23 -12.41 9.42
CA ASP A 194 -10.75 -13.68 9.98
C ASP A 194 -9.79 -14.41 9.02
N LYS A 195 -9.94 -14.15 7.72
CA LYS A 195 -9.13 -14.75 6.67
C LYS A 195 -8.43 -13.67 5.88
N ARG A 196 -7.30 -13.20 6.42
CA ARG A 196 -6.45 -12.18 5.80
C ARG A 196 -5.57 -12.79 4.72
N PHE A 197 -5.57 -12.19 3.55
CA PHE A 197 -4.55 -12.44 2.53
C PHE A 197 -4.25 -11.13 1.80
N LYS A 198 -3.02 -11.02 1.30
CA LYS A 198 -2.58 -9.94 0.42
C LYS A 198 -1.94 -10.57 -0.81
N SER A 199 -2.35 -10.17 -2.00
CA SER A 199 -1.86 -10.73 -3.27
C SER A 199 -1.82 -9.63 -4.34
N SER A 200 -1.33 -9.96 -5.53
CA SER A 200 -1.47 -9.08 -6.70
C SER A 200 -1.86 -9.83 -7.96
N ILE A 201 -2.29 -9.10 -8.98
CA ILE A 201 -2.42 -9.52 -10.37
C ILE A 201 -1.45 -8.68 -11.19
N GLY A 202 -0.57 -9.32 -11.95
CA GLY A 202 0.51 -8.63 -12.63
C GLY A 202 1.64 -8.23 -11.68
N LYS A 203 2.47 -7.29 -12.16
CA LYS A 203 3.65 -6.82 -11.40
C LYS A 203 3.20 -6.01 -10.18
N LYS A 204 3.72 -6.37 -9.00
CA LYS A 204 3.57 -5.55 -7.79
C LYS A 204 4.26 -4.21 -7.97
N ASP A 205 3.58 -3.15 -7.56
CA ASP A 205 4.09 -1.79 -7.65
C ASP A 205 3.39 -0.91 -6.61
N LEU A 206 3.86 0.32 -6.46
CA LEU A 206 3.20 1.31 -5.61
C LEU A 206 1.95 1.84 -6.32
N THR A 207 1.00 2.35 -5.56
CA THR A 207 -0.12 3.13 -6.11
C THR A 207 0.16 4.60 -5.89
N TYR A 208 -0.04 5.39 -6.93
CA TYR A 208 0.16 6.83 -6.91
C TYR A 208 -1.18 7.55 -7.10
N ILE A 209 -1.56 8.37 -6.12
CA ILE A 209 -2.75 9.22 -6.21
C ILE A 209 -2.24 10.65 -6.20
N ARG A 210 -2.39 11.31 -7.34
CA ARG A 210 -1.94 12.68 -7.52
C ARG A 210 -2.77 13.64 -6.66
N CYS A 211 -2.09 14.61 -6.06
CA CYS A 211 -2.71 15.75 -5.41
C CYS A 211 -3.71 16.41 -6.35
N LYS A 212 -4.92 16.65 -5.86
CA LYS A 212 -5.98 17.35 -6.62
C LYS A 212 -5.81 18.87 -6.61
N ARG A 213 -4.73 19.38 -6.02
CA ARG A 213 -4.35 20.79 -6.10
C ARG A 213 -3.97 21.14 -7.54
N PHE A 214 -4.34 22.35 -7.93
CA PHE A 214 -4.21 22.82 -9.30
C PHE A 214 -2.87 23.47 -9.62
N ASP A 215 -2.04 23.77 -8.62
CA ASP A 215 -0.64 24.09 -8.89
C ASP A 215 0.17 22.79 -9.07
N THR A 216 0.94 22.73 -10.14
CA THR A 216 1.73 21.55 -10.51
C THR A 216 3.05 21.46 -9.73
N THR A 217 3.20 22.28 -8.69
CA THR A 217 4.44 22.46 -7.92
C THR A 217 4.41 21.74 -6.57
N VAL A 218 3.49 20.80 -6.37
CA VAL A 218 3.43 20.02 -5.12
C VAL A 218 4.76 19.28 -4.94
N LYS A 219 5.49 19.65 -3.89
CA LYS A 219 6.76 19.03 -3.47
C LYS A 219 6.62 18.26 -2.17
N GLU A 220 5.39 17.92 -1.83
CA GLU A 220 5.03 17.14 -0.65
C GLU A 220 4.39 15.82 -1.06
N VAL A 221 4.78 14.75 -0.37
CA VAL A 221 4.21 13.43 -0.53
C VAL A 221 3.84 12.83 0.82
N THR A 222 2.68 12.19 0.90
CA THR A 222 2.25 11.40 2.05
C THR A 222 2.29 9.93 1.68
N ILE A 223 3.00 9.15 2.49
CA ILE A 223 3.26 7.74 2.25
C ILE A 223 2.44 6.91 3.22
N PHE A 224 1.75 5.91 2.69
CA PHE A 224 1.04 4.87 3.44
C PHE A 224 1.52 3.49 3.02
N GLU A 225 1.56 2.53 3.93
CA GLU A 225 1.88 1.14 3.56
C GLU A 225 0.73 0.44 2.83
N SER A 226 -0.51 0.77 3.17
CA SER A 226 -1.69 0.19 2.52
C SER A 226 -2.80 1.20 2.19
N MET A 227 -3.66 0.84 1.24
CA MET A 227 -4.80 1.67 0.85
C MET A 227 -5.83 1.78 1.99
N ILE A 228 -5.92 0.76 2.85
CA ILE A 228 -6.80 0.80 4.01
C ILE A 228 -6.31 1.85 5.02
N ASP A 229 -5.00 2.00 5.21
CA ASP A 229 -4.42 3.01 6.11
C ASP A 229 -4.68 4.43 5.61
N PHE A 230 -4.51 4.66 4.30
CA PHE A 230 -4.87 5.91 3.65
C PHE A 230 -6.33 6.28 3.88
N LEU A 231 -7.26 5.37 3.58
CA LEU A 231 -8.69 5.60 3.78
C LEU A 231 -9.04 5.78 5.27
N SER A 232 -8.32 5.09 6.16
CA SER A 232 -8.49 5.24 7.60
C SER A 232 -8.16 6.64 8.06
N ILE A 233 -7.03 7.21 7.63
CA ILE A 233 -6.71 8.61 7.93
C ILE A 233 -7.77 9.54 7.35
N LEU A 234 -8.13 9.38 6.07
CA LEU A 234 -9.10 10.22 5.40
C LEU A 234 -10.43 10.27 6.17
N ASN A 235 -10.93 9.11 6.62
CA ASN A 235 -12.20 8.99 7.30
C ASN A 235 -12.15 9.31 8.80
N TYR A 236 -11.10 8.87 9.50
CA TYR A 236 -11.01 9.01 10.95
C TYR A 236 -10.72 10.44 11.40
N THR A 237 -9.95 11.18 10.59
CA THR A 237 -9.51 12.54 10.93
C THR A 237 -10.22 13.63 10.14
N ASN A 238 -11.17 13.24 9.26
CA ASN A 238 -11.83 14.13 8.30
C ASN A 238 -10.84 14.99 7.48
N ARG A 239 -9.65 14.42 7.18
CA ARG A 239 -8.54 15.09 6.51
C ARG A 239 -8.69 15.06 5.00
N ALA A 240 -9.84 15.52 4.50
CA ALA A 240 -10.06 15.71 3.07
C ALA A 240 -8.98 16.61 2.45
N ASP A 241 -8.38 17.51 3.23
CA ASP A 241 -7.26 18.35 2.81
C ASP A 241 -6.02 17.58 2.35
N LEU A 242 -5.80 16.32 2.80
CA LEU A 242 -4.64 15.53 2.36
C LEU A 242 -4.63 15.37 0.84
N ILE A 243 -5.74 14.95 0.23
CA ILE A 243 -5.83 14.77 -1.22
C ILE A 243 -5.71 16.09 -2.00
N PHE A 244 -5.70 17.24 -1.31
CA PHE A 244 -5.57 18.59 -1.89
C PHE A 244 -4.25 19.28 -1.54
N ASN A 245 -3.40 18.71 -0.71
CA ASN A 245 -2.16 19.36 -0.28
C ASN A 245 -0.90 18.55 -0.61
N THR A 246 -1.03 17.25 -0.85
CA THR A 246 0.11 16.35 -1.04
C THR A 246 -0.21 15.31 -2.10
N ASP A 247 0.81 14.84 -2.81
CA ASP A 247 0.68 13.57 -3.53
C ASP A 247 0.59 12.43 -2.51
N ILE A 248 -0.11 11.35 -2.87
CA ILE A 248 -0.24 10.17 -2.01
C ILE A 248 0.44 8.99 -2.69
N ILE A 249 1.28 8.30 -1.93
CA ILE A 249 1.88 7.02 -2.31
C ILE A 249 1.37 5.95 -1.37
N ILE A 250 0.81 4.90 -1.95
CA ILE A 250 0.54 3.65 -1.26
C ILE A 250 1.62 2.66 -1.67
N LEU A 251 2.46 2.25 -0.73
CA LEU A 251 3.59 1.37 -1.04
C LEU A 251 3.15 -0.01 -1.51
N ASN A 252 2.04 -0.52 -0.96
CA ASN A 252 1.52 -1.89 -1.14
C ASN A 252 2.45 -2.98 -0.57
N THR A 253 3.76 -2.76 -0.64
CA THR A 253 4.83 -3.49 0.03
C THR A 253 6.06 -2.60 0.18
N THR A 254 6.77 -2.75 1.30
CA THR A 254 8.00 -1.99 1.59
C THR A 254 9.14 -2.28 0.59
N ALA A 255 9.15 -3.46 -0.04
CA ALA A 255 10.13 -3.81 -1.07
C ALA A 255 10.06 -2.94 -2.33
N VAL A 256 8.89 -2.34 -2.63
CA VAL A 256 8.75 -1.44 -3.78
C VAL A 256 9.34 -0.06 -3.45
N PHE A 257 9.27 0.39 -2.19
CA PHE A 257 9.81 1.69 -1.79
C PHE A 257 11.29 1.85 -2.19
N GLN A 258 12.11 0.83 -1.95
CA GLN A 258 13.54 0.85 -2.27
C GLN A 258 13.82 1.05 -3.76
N GLN A 259 12.94 0.56 -4.65
CA GLN A 259 13.08 0.72 -6.10
C GLN A 259 12.84 2.17 -6.56
N TYR A 260 11.98 2.89 -5.83
CA TYR A 260 11.60 4.27 -6.15
C TYR A 260 12.33 5.30 -5.31
N PHE A 261 13.07 4.87 -4.28
CA PHE A 261 13.64 5.72 -3.24
C PHE A 261 14.36 6.95 -3.81
N GLU A 262 15.38 6.76 -4.67
CA GLU A 262 16.12 7.89 -5.24
C GLU A 262 15.22 8.80 -6.11
N ARG A 263 14.27 8.24 -6.87
CA ARG A 263 13.34 9.04 -7.68
C ARG A 263 12.44 9.91 -6.79
N LEU A 264 11.94 9.35 -5.70
CA LEU A 264 11.10 10.06 -4.76
C LEU A 264 11.88 11.17 -4.04
N THR A 265 13.07 10.87 -3.51
CA THR A 265 13.91 11.86 -2.80
C THR A 265 14.48 12.94 -3.70
N ASN A 266 14.53 12.71 -5.02
CA ASN A 266 14.89 13.75 -6.00
C ASN A 266 13.69 14.59 -6.44
N HIS A 267 12.47 14.09 -6.27
CA HIS A 267 11.26 14.77 -6.73
C HIS A 267 10.58 15.58 -5.62
N TYR A 268 10.47 15.01 -4.42
CA TYR A 268 9.77 15.57 -3.27
C TYR A 268 10.75 16.14 -2.24
N HIS A 269 10.35 17.23 -1.59
CA HIS A 269 11.10 17.85 -0.49
C HIS A 269 10.50 17.54 0.88
N THR A 270 9.21 17.26 0.98
CA THR A 270 8.56 16.92 2.25
C THR A 270 7.89 15.56 2.16
N PHE A 271 8.16 14.72 3.14
CA PHE A 271 7.61 13.37 3.26
C PHE A 271 6.80 13.28 4.56
N HIS A 272 5.51 12.99 4.47
CA HIS A 272 4.66 12.68 5.62
C HIS A 272 4.44 11.17 5.65
N CYS A 273 4.90 10.47 6.68
CA CYS A 273 4.98 9.02 6.66
C CYS A 273 4.06 8.38 7.68
N TYR A 274 3.04 7.68 7.19
CA TYR A 274 2.15 6.80 7.95
C TYR A 274 2.54 5.33 7.67
N THR A 275 3.77 4.97 8.06
CA THR A 275 4.26 3.59 7.99
C THR A 275 3.83 2.79 9.22
N ASP A 276 3.82 1.47 9.11
CA ASP A 276 3.46 0.58 10.21
C ASP A 276 4.47 0.76 11.37
N ASN A 277 4.01 0.57 12.61
CA ASN A 277 4.84 0.52 13.81
C ASN A 277 5.57 -0.82 13.91
N ASP A 278 6.29 -1.17 12.85
CA ASP A 278 7.15 -2.33 12.77
C ASP A 278 8.55 -1.97 12.25
N GLU A 279 9.39 -2.99 12.11
CA GLU A 279 10.77 -2.81 11.67
C GLU A 279 10.85 -2.32 10.22
N ALA A 280 9.96 -2.79 9.34
CA ALA A 280 9.97 -2.40 7.93
C ALA A 280 9.54 -0.94 7.76
N GLY A 281 8.51 -0.51 8.51
CA GLY A 281 8.10 0.89 8.58
C GLY A 281 9.19 1.78 9.17
N THR A 282 9.92 1.29 10.17
CA THR A 282 11.08 2.01 10.77
C THR A 282 12.22 2.17 9.77
N GLN A 283 12.55 1.13 9.01
CA GLN A 283 13.60 1.18 7.98
C GLN A 283 13.28 2.19 6.88
N ILE A 284 12.01 2.36 6.49
CA ILE A 284 11.58 3.40 5.54
C ILE A 284 11.89 4.80 6.08
N ILE A 285 11.51 5.07 7.33
CA ILE A 285 11.76 6.37 7.99
C ILE A 285 13.27 6.65 8.08
N GLN A 286 14.05 5.68 8.54
CA GLN A 286 15.51 5.81 8.66
C GLN A 286 16.18 6.04 7.30
N SER A 287 15.71 5.33 6.26
CA SER A 287 16.21 5.51 4.89
C SER A 287 15.98 6.96 4.43
N LEU A 288 14.77 7.50 4.60
CA LEU A 288 14.47 8.89 4.27
C LEU A 288 15.30 9.87 5.12
N GLN A 289 15.42 9.63 6.43
CA GLN A 289 16.19 10.48 7.35
C GLN A 289 17.67 10.58 6.94
N SER A 290 18.27 9.49 6.44
CA SER A 290 19.65 9.49 5.93
C SER A 290 19.87 10.45 4.74
N LYS A 291 18.80 10.87 4.06
CA LYS A 291 18.85 11.79 2.92
C LYS A 291 18.50 13.24 3.27
N ILE A 292 18.15 13.55 4.53
CA ILE A 292 17.77 14.90 4.97
C ILE A 292 18.84 15.93 4.57
N GLU A 293 20.10 15.70 4.94
CA GLU A 293 21.18 16.66 4.67
C GLU A 293 21.55 16.71 3.18
N SER A 294 21.76 15.54 2.57
CA SER A 294 22.27 15.44 1.19
C SER A 294 21.26 15.86 0.12
N LYS A 295 19.96 15.70 0.38
CA LYS A 295 18.88 16.03 -0.56
C LYS A 295 18.00 17.20 -0.09
N ARG A 296 18.27 17.77 1.10
CA ARG A 296 17.48 18.84 1.73
C ARG A 296 16.00 18.48 1.81
N ILE A 297 15.70 17.25 2.24
CA ILE A 297 14.32 16.79 2.45
C ILE A 297 13.93 16.91 3.92
N LEU A 298 12.64 17.10 4.18
CA LEU A 298 11.99 17.03 5.47
C LEU A 298 11.23 15.71 5.58
N VAL A 299 11.36 15.03 6.72
CA VAL A 299 10.68 13.76 7.00
C VAL A 299 9.84 13.91 8.26
N ASN A 300 8.53 13.93 8.09
CA ASN A 300 7.54 13.96 9.15
C ASN A 300 7.10 12.52 9.45
N ASP A 301 7.62 11.97 10.54
CA ASP A 301 7.17 10.69 11.07
C ASP A 301 5.80 10.86 11.74
N CYS A 302 4.74 10.33 11.13
CA CYS A 302 3.37 10.44 11.64
C CYS A 302 2.98 9.29 12.59
N ARG A 303 3.88 8.33 12.83
CA ARG A 303 3.65 7.18 13.74
C ARG A 303 3.28 7.55 15.17
N PRO A 304 3.78 8.66 15.77
CA PRO A 304 3.31 9.10 17.09
C PRO A 304 1.80 9.34 17.16
N PHE A 305 1.14 9.63 16.03
CA PHE A 305 -0.32 9.76 15.99
C PHE A 305 -1.04 8.46 16.35
N PHE A 306 -0.45 7.29 16.11
CA PHE A 306 -1.03 5.99 16.41
C PHE A 306 -0.09 5.11 17.22
N ASP A 307 0.62 5.74 18.17
CA ASP A 307 1.45 5.05 19.14
C ASP A 307 0.65 4.00 19.93
N GLY A 308 1.29 2.86 20.20
CA GLY A 308 0.65 1.69 20.83
C GLY A 308 -0.22 0.83 19.91
N PHE A 309 -0.40 1.20 18.63
CA PHE A 309 -1.12 0.41 17.63
C PHE A 309 -0.18 -0.05 16.53
N LYS A 310 -0.49 -1.18 15.88
CA LYS A 310 0.35 -1.68 14.79
C LYS A 310 0.38 -0.69 13.61
N ASP A 311 -0.79 -0.23 13.20
CA ASP A 311 -0.98 0.66 12.07
C ASP A 311 -2.13 1.62 12.40
N ILE A 312 -2.34 2.62 11.55
CA ILE A 312 -3.43 3.57 11.78
C ILE A 312 -4.80 2.87 11.76
N ASN A 313 -5.02 1.88 10.91
CA ASN A 313 -6.30 1.22 10.86
C ASN A 313 -6.61 0.44 12.14
N ASP A 314 -5.62 -0.18 12.77
CA ASP A 314 -5.74 -0.85 14.05
C ASP A 314 -6.20 0.13 15.13
N LYS A 315 -5.62 1.34 15.19
CA LYS A 315 -6.11 2.43 16.05
C LYS A 315 -7.58 2.77 15.77
N VAL A 316 -7.94 2.97 14.50
CA VAL A 316 -9.31 3.32 14.11
C VAL A 316 -10.31 2.25 14.55
N VAL A 317 -10.01 0.99 14.29
CA VAL A 317 -10.88 -0.14 14.66
C VAL A 317 -11.03 -0.27 16.17
N ARG A 318 -9.94 -0.09 16.94
CA ARG A 318 -9.99 -0.12 18.41
C ARG A 318 -10.81 1.01 19.00
N HIS A 319 -10.57 2.25 18.55
CA HIS A 319 -11.36 3.40 18.98
C HIS A 319 -12.85 3.28 18.61
N GLN A 320 -13.17 2.64 17.47
CA GLN A 320 -14.56 2.36 17.10
C GLN A 320 -15.22 1.35 18.03
N ALA A 321 -14.50 0.32 18.47
CA ALA A 321 -15.01 -0.66 19.42
C ALA A 321 -15.26 -0.04 20.81
N GLU A 322 -14.37 0.85 21.26
CA GLU A 322 -14.43 1.49 22.59
C GLU A 322 -15.54 2.54 22.71
N ARG A 323 -15.81 3.31 21.65
CA ARG A 323 -16.78 4.42 21.70
C ARG A 323 -18.26 3.98 21.68
N GLY A 324 -18.56 2.69 21.52
CA GLY A 324 -19.90 2.10 21.63
C GLY A 324 -20.96 2.58 20.61
N VAL A 325 -20.71 3.68 19.92
CA VAL A 325 -21.59 4.27 18.91
C VAL A 325 -20.74 4.50 17.68
N ILE A 326 -20.94 3.65 16.69
CA ILE A 326 -20.62 4.01 15.33
C ILE A 326 -21.54 5.21 15.03
N ASP A 327 -20.99 6.39 14.76
CA ASP A 327 -21.76 7.38 14.02
C ASP A 327 -21.94 6.82 12.59
N GLN A 328 -22.87 5.87 12.45
CA GLN A 328 -23.17 5.24 11.18
C GLN A 328 -23.80 6.24 10.22
N THR A 329 -24.20 7.43 10.68
CA THR A 329 -24.83 8.42 9.81
C THR A 329 -23.87 8.94 8.74
N SER A 330 -22.57 9.09 9.06
CA SER A 330 -21.49 9.36 8.09
C SER A 330 -21.12 8.16 7.21
N LEU A 331 -21.46 6.94 7.64
CA LEU A 331 -21.22 5.66 6.92
C LEU A 331 -22.50 5.08 6.29
N ARG A 332 -23.59 5.86 6.23
CA ARG A 332 -24.84 5.45 5.59
C ARG A 332 -24.62 5.33 4.09
N TYR A 333 -25.01 4.18 3.56
CA TYR A 333 -25.10 3.95 2.13
C TYR A 333 -26.39 4.63 1.62
N ASN A 334 -26.27 5.47 0.59
CA ASN A 334 -27.41 5.97 -0.17
C ASN A 334 -27.12 5.72 -1.66
N ALA A 335 -27.99 4.98 -2.32
CA ALA A 335 -27.85 4.69 -3.75
C ALA A 335 -27.92 5.97 -4.62
N SER A 336 -28.47 7.08 -4.09
CA SER A 336 -28.45 8.39 -4.75
C SER A 336 -27.10 9.11 -4.65
N PHE A 337 -26.14 8.64 -3.85
CA PHE A 337 -24.82 9.28 -3.70
C PHE A 337 -23.98 9.28 -4.98
N LYS A 338 -24.32 8.48 -5.99
CA LYS A 338 -23.66 8.53 -7.31
C LYS A 338 -24.05 9.76 -8.14
N GLU A 339 -25.03 10.55 -7.70
CA GLU A 339 -25.57 11.68 -8.48
C GLU A 339 -25.35 13.05 -7.81
N SER A 340 -24.71 13.08 -6.64
CA SER A 340 -24.47 14.33 -5.89
C SER A 340 -23.26 15.10 -6.44
N ILE A 341 -23.51 16.02 -7.37
CA ILE A 341 -22.45 16.78 -8.04
C ILE A 341 -22.52 18.25 -7.60
N PHE A 342 -21.39 18.82 -7.20
CA PHE A 342 -21.21 20.27 -7.15
C PHE A 342 -20.67 20.75 -8.49
N LYS A 343 -21.36 21.71 -9.13
CA LYS A 343 -20.90 22.32 -10.38
C LYS A 343 -20.88 23.84 -10.29
N ALA A 344 -19.86 24.45 -10.86
CA ALA A 344 -19.83 25.88 -11.17
C ALA A 344 -20.04 26.05 -12.69
N LEU A 345 -21.15 26.71 -13.07
CA LEU A 345 -21.27 27.26 -14.41
C LEU A 345 -20.55 28.60 -14.44
N VAL A 346 -19.57 28.73 -15.31
CA VAL A 346 -18.67 29.89 -15.35
C VAL A 346 -18.75 30.55 -16.72
N LEU A 347 -18.98 31.85 -16.72
CA LEU A 347 -18.88 32.70 -17.90
C LEU A 347 -17.56 33.47 -17.82
N TYR A 348 -16.74 33.38 -18.87
CA TYR A 348 -15.44 34.04 -18.95
C TYR A 348 -15.49 35.31 -19.79
N LYS A 349 -14.69 36.32 -19.45
CA LYS A 349 -14.64 37.60 -20.19
C LYS A 349 -14.01 37.48 -21.58
N LYS A 350 -13.14 36.50 -21.81
CA LYS A 350 -12.52 36.22 -23.12
C LYS A 350 -12.63 34.73 -23.41
N SER A 351 -13.20 34.39 -24.57
CA SER A 351 -13.21 33.01 -25.06
C SER A 351 -11.78 32.61 -25.39
N THR A 352 -11.16 31.79 -24.54
CA THR A 352 -9.96 31.07 -24.90
C THR A 352 -10.06 29.67 -24.34
N SER A 353 -9.75 28.68 -25.17
CA SER A 353 -9.44 27.30 -24.81
C SER A 353 -8.31 27.18 -23.76
N VAL A 354 -7.75 28.30 -23.30
CA VAL A 354 -6.60 28.43 -22.39
C VAL A 354 -7.02 28.56 -20.91
N HIS A 355 -8.25 29.00 -20.61
CA HIS A 355 -8.75 29.02 -19.22
C HIS A 355 -9.27 27.65 -18.73
N MET A 356 -9.40 26.68 -19.65
CA MET A 356 -9.72 25.27 -19.39
C MET A 356 -8.47 24.36 -19.49
N THR A 357 -7.27 24.87 -19.25
CA THR A 357 -6.03 24.08 -19.33
C THR A 357 -5.89 23.02 -18.23
N ASP A 358 -6.85 22.98 -17.31
CA ASP A 358 -6.91 22.03 -16.22
C ASP A 358 -7.93 20.94 -16.54
N ASP A 359 -7.46 19.94 -17.29
CA ASP A 359 -8.23 18.78 -17.76
C ASP A 359 -8.96 18.04 -16.61
N LEU A 360 -8.45 18.18 -15.38
CA LEU A 360 -9.03 17.66 -14.13
C LEU A 360 -10.11 18.57 -13.51
N ALA A 361 -10.23 19.83 -13.89
CA ALA A 361 -11.24 20.73 -13.38
C ALA A 361 -12.44 20.80 -14.33
N SER A 362 -12.16 20.94 -15.63
CA SER A 362 -13.15 20.96 -16.71
C SER A 362 -13.98 19.67 -16.77
N LYS A 363 -13.37 18.53 -16.40
CA LYS A 363 -14.04 17.23 -16.39
C LYS A 363 -14.92 17.01 -15.14
N TYR A 364 -14.60 17.65 -14.01
CA TYR A 364 -15.18 17.29 -12.72
C TYR A 364 -16.07 18.38 -12.10
N TRP A 365 -15.76 19.68 -12.25
CA TRP A 365 -16.41 20.76 -11.49
C TRP A 365 -16.93 21.94 -12.31
N TYR A 366 -16.45 22.13 -13.54
CA TYR A 366 -16.76 23.31 -14.35
C TYR A 366 -17.53 22.94 -15.61
N SER A 367 -18.51 23.77 -15.99
CA SER A 367 -19.07 23.77 -17.34
C SER A 367 -19.29 25.19 -17.84
N LEU A 368 -19.33 25.37 -19.16
CA LEU A 368 -19.63 26.67 -19.76
C LEU A 368 -21.07 27.04 -19.43
N ASP A 369 -21.30 28.30 -19.06
CA ASP A 369 -22.65 28.81 -18.78
C ASP A 369 -23.48 29.04 -20.07
N THR A 370 -23.65 27.99 -20.88
CA THR A 370 -24.45 28.02 -22.11
C THR A 370 -25.90 27.67 -21.83
N LYS A 371 -26.80 28.04 -22.75
CA LYS A 371 -28.21 27.66 -22.69
C LYS A 371 -28.38 26.12 -22.73
N GLU A 372 -27.60 25.44 -23.56
CA GLU A 372 -27.62 23.98 -23.72
C GLU A 372 -27.21 23.24 -22.43
N GLU A 373 -26.14 23.70 -21.76
CA GLU A 373 -25.68 23.10 -20.49
C GLU A 373 -26.67 23.36 -19.35
N ARG A 374 -27.32 24.53 -19.33
CA ARG A 374 -28.43 24.81 -18.40
C ARG A 374 -29.58 23.84 -18.61
N GLU A 375 -30.05 23.65 -19.85
CA GLU A 375 -31.18 22.77 -20.18
C GLU A 375 -30.87 21.29 -19.91
N LYS A 376 -29.67 20.83 -20.26
CA LYS A 376 -29.17 19.46 -19.99
C LYS A 376 -29.20 19.11 -18.51
N HIS A 377 -28.90 20.09 -17.65
CA HIS A 377 -28.76 19.86 -16.21
C HIS A 377 -29.96 20.36 -15.38
N GLN A 378 -30.91 21.09 -15.99
CA GLN A 378 -32.09 21.67 -15.33
C GLN A 378 -32.95 20.64 -14.57
N LYS A 379 -33.00 19.39 -15.04
CA LYS A 379 -33.77 18.31 -14.39
C LYS A 379 -33.04 17.63 -13.22
N LYS A 380 -31.72 17.84 -13.08
CA LYS A 380 -30.85 17.15 -12.12
C LYS A 380 -30.22 18.07 -11.07
N LEU A 381 -30.13 19.38 -11.34
CA LEU A 381 -29.51 20.35 -10.43
C LEU A 381 -30.60 21.19 -9.75
N LYS A 382 -30.50 21.37 -8.44
CA LYS A 382 -31.28 22.36 -7.70
C LYS A 382 -30.40 23.60 -7.47
N PHE A 383 -31.02 24.77 -7.44
CA PHE A 383 -30.34 25.99 -7.00
C PHE A 383 -30.10 25.93 -5.48
N ASN A 384 -28.94 26.42 -5.04
CA ASN A 384 -28.52 26.36 -3.63
C ASN A 384 -29.46 27.14 -2.70
N GLU A 385 -29.63 26.62 -1.48
CA GLU A 385 -30.34 27.28 -0.39
C GLU A 385 -29.51 28.46 0.16
N THR A 386 -28.23 28.28 0.50
CA THR A 386 -27.23 29.36 0.73
C THR A 386 -25.77 28.89 0.47
N ILE A 387 -24.84 29.80 0.16
CA ILE A 387 -23.41 29.48 -0.08
C ILE A 387 -22.67 29.13 1.22
N ASP A 388 -22.93 29.87 2.29
CA ASP A 388 -22.22 29.73 3.57
C ASP A 388 -22.48 28.36 4.22
N GLU A 389 -23.71 27.86 4.14
CA GLU A 389 -24.04 26.51 4.62
C GLU A 389 -23.30 25.43 3.84
N LEU A 390 -23.06 25.61 2.54
CA LEU A 390 -22.30 24.63 1.76
C LEU A 390 -20.82 24.67 2.06
N ILE A 391 -20.24 25.86 2.22
CA ILE A 391 -18.85 26.04 2.63
C ILE A 391 -18.62 25.36 3.99
N SER A 392 -19.56 25.52 4.92
CA SER A 392 -19.46 24.94 6.26
C SER A 392 -19.64 23.41 6.28
N ASN A 393 -20.43 22.85 5.36
CA ASN A 393 -20.81 21.44 5.39
C ASN A 393 -20.05 20.55 4.39
N PHE A 394 -19.31 21.12 3.44
CA PHE A 394 -18.67 20.40 2.33
C PHE A 394 -17.32 21.03 1.96
N SER A 395 -16.21 20.39 2.37
CA SER A 395 -14.86 20.91 2.14
C SER A 395 -14.47 20.93 0.66
N GLY A 396 -14.95 19.96 -0.13
CA GLY A 396 -14.77 19.91 -1.57
C GLY A 396 -15.49 21.07 -2.29
N PHE A 397 -16.69 21.44 -1.81
CA PHE A 397 -17.38 22.63 -2.30
C PHE A 397 -16.61 23.90 -1.97
N LYS A 398 -16.11 24.05 -0.73
CA LYS A 398 -15.30 25.20 -0.31
C LYS A 398 -14.08 25.40 -1.21
N ILE A 399 -13.35 24.33 -1.53
CA ILE A 399 -12.17 24.40 -2.40
C ILE A 399 -12.53 24.88 -3.81
N MET A 400 -13.59 24.30 -4.39
CA MET A 400 -14.09 24.72 -5.69
C MET A 400 -14.55 26.19 -5.67
N TYR A 401 -15.30 26.58 -4.64
CA TYR A 401 -15.78 27.95 -4.42
C TYR A 401 -14.61 28.95 -4.32
N ASP A 402 -13.64 28.71 -3.44
CA ASP A 402 -12.46 29.56 -3.24
C ASP A 402 -11.71 29.78 -4.56
N ARG A 403 -11.62 28.72 -5.39
CA ARG A 403 -11.01 28.79 -6.72
C ARG A 403 -11.77 29.69 -7.69
N VAL A 404 -13.09 29.51 -7.82
CA VAL A 404 -13.86 30.34 -8.77
C VAL A 404 -13.85 31.80 -8.34
N MET A 405 -13.93 32.04 -7.03
CA MET A 405 -13.89 33.40 -6.49
C MET A 405 -12.53 34.05 -6.66
N LYS A 406 -11.43 33.30 -6.55
CA LYS A 406 -10.09 33.80 -6.92
C LYS A 406 -10.02 34.21 -8.39
N GLN A 407 -10.47 33.36 -9.32
CA GLN A 407 -10.46 33.69 -10.75
C GLN A 407 -11.39 34.87 -11.10
N LYS A 408 -12.49 35.04 -10.35
CA LYS A 408 -13.38 36.19 -10.45
C LYS A 408 -12.69 37.48 -9.96
N ALA A 409 -11.96 37.42 -8.85
CA ALA A 409 -11.18 38.53 -8.34
C ALA A 409 -10.04 38.94 -9.30
N GLU A 410 -9.40 37.97 -9.95
CA GLU A 410 -8.39 38.18 -11.00
C GLU A 410 -8.99 38.71 -12.33
N GLY A 411 -10.32 38.87 -12.40
CA GLY A 411 -11.03 39.41 -13.55
C GLY A 411 -11.16 38.45 -14.73
N VAL A 412 -10.78 37.18 -14.56
CA VAL A 412 -10.84 36.12 -15.58
C VAL A 412 -12.30 35.65 -15.76
N VAL A 413 -13.01 35.49 -14.64
CA VAL A 413 -14.43 35.09 -14.61
C VAL A 413 -15.32 36.33 -14.64
N GLN A 414 -16.26 36.37 -15.59
CA GLN A 414 -17.28 37.41 -15.72
C GLN A 414 -18.43 37.16 -14.73
N SER A 415 -18.96 35.94 -14.72
CA SER A 415 -20.00 35.52 -13.79
C SER A 415 -19.87 34.03 -13.48
N VAL A 416 -20.38 33.64 -12.32
CA VAL A 416 -20.45 32.24 -11.88
C VAL A 416 -21.81 31.99 -11.25
N THR A 417 -22.37 30.82 -11.56
CA THR A 417 -23.52 30.27 -10.86
C THR A 417 -23.16 28.89 -10.31
N PHE A 418 -23.39 28.69 -9.00
CA PHE A 418 -23.14 27.42 -8.35
C PHE A 418 -24.41 26.57 -8.31
N TYR A 419 -24.23 25.28 -8.57
CA TYR A 419 -25.29 24.29 -8.57
C TYR A 419 -24.90 23.10 -7.72
N TYR A 420 -25.93 22.45 -7.20
CA TYR A 420 -25.81 21.30 -6.34
C TYR A 420 -26.95 20.32 -6.59
N ASN A 421 -26.68 19.03 -6.46
CA ASN A 421 -27.70 18.01 -6.34
C ASN A 421 -27.56 17.28 -4.99
N GLN A 422 -28.69 17.08 -4.32
CA GLN A 422 -28.88 16.49 -2.99
C GLN A 422 -27.71 15.62 -2.52
N ALA A 423 -26.72 16.22 -1.87
CA ALA A 423 -25.74 15.52 -1.06
C ALA A 423 -26.24 15.49 0.39
N VAL A 424 -25.82 14.47 1.13
CA VAL A 424 -26.05 14.44 2.56
C VAL A 424 -25.02 15.36 3.21
N LYS A 425 -25.44 16.26 4.11
CA LYS A 425 -24.54 17.17 4.86
C LYS A 425 -23.33 16.38 5.41
N GLY A 426 -22.12 16.89 5.19
CA GLY A 426 -20.88 16.29 5.69
C GLY A 426 -20.26 15.18 4.83
N VAL A 427 -20.86 14.83 3.68
CA VAL A 427 -20.28 13.87 2.73
C VAL A 427 -19.79 14.62 1.49
N ASP A 428 -18.47 14.80 1.39
CA ASP A 428 -17.85 15.42 0.21
C ASP A 428 -17.88 14.45 -0.97
N ASN A 429 -18.92 14.62 -1.77
CA ASN A 429 -19.07 13.94 -3.04
C ASN A 429 -18.17 14.60 -4.09
N THR A 430 -16.87 14.29 -4.07
CA THR A 430 -16.07 14.39 -5.30
C THR A 430 -16.39 13.17 -6.16
N ILE A 431 -17.41 13.28 -7.01
CA ILE A 431 -17.90 12.15 -7.84
C ILE A 431 -17.21 12.11 -9.21
N LEU A 432 -16.84 10.88 -9.58
CA LEU A 432 -16.57 10.27 -10.91
C LEU A 432 -15.39 10.77 -11.74
#